data_AF-A0A8T6LEY0-F1
#
_entry.id   AF-A0A8T6LEY0-F1
#
_cell.length_a   1.000
_cell.length_b   1.000
_cell.length_c   1.000
_cell.angle_alpha   90.00
_cell.angle_beta   90.00
_cell.angle_gamma   90.00
#
_symmetry.space_group_name_H-M   'P 1'
#
loop_
_entity.id
_entity.type
_entity.pdbx_description
1 polymer ?
#
loop_
_entity_poly.entity_id
_entity_poly.type
_entity_poly.pdbx_seq_one_letter_code
_entity_poly.pdbx_strand_id
1 'polypeptide(L)'
;MRESVGGRNEVGGRVVTNGHPERAARAMELQDEMDPNRCSAGQSRISRGMRDALARSILMAALGLLSASGVHAQEEDPAPIRVTLRGVVLDEVMGTPVAGAAVYLEDDDYGALTDARGSFRIEGVPAGSQTVVATQFGYWEVAADVEVPEAGAIIEIDLKPRPILLDGVTAVADNIDTMVRRLRTRRQSLPYQARAFDQERLLRSPEPDVFEFLWRETGLERRPCPIMGGVTLPGWQPARGLGGWNLPSQAPGALSSHCIWRRGQVVSPRVYIDEMPAARGLDALRNYPTTQIYALEVYSQGAEIRAYTYSFMQRMAANPEALIALGPWP
;
A
#
# COMPACT_ATOMS: atom_id res chain seq x y z
N MET A 1 70.38 5.61 -6.48
CA MET A 1 69.99 4.18 -6.30
C MET A 1 68.69 4.02 -7.07
N ARG A 2 68.77 3.53 -8.32
CA ARG A 2 68.37 2.16 -8.77
C ARG A 2 66.86 1.93 -8.61
N GLU A 3 66.04 1.41 -9.54
CA GLU A 3 66.08 0.94 -10.95
C GLU A 3 64.57 0.74 -11.30
N SER A 4 64.03 1.36 -12.36
CA SER A 4 63.52 0.74 -13.61
C SER A 4 62.96 -0.70 -13.57
N VAL A 5 61.81 -0.88 -14.26
CA VAL A 5 61.25 -2.04 -15.04
C VAL A 5 59.73 -2.08 -14.76
N GLY A 6 58.77 -2.00 -15.70
CA GLY A 6 58.74 -2.32 -17.12
C GLY A 6 57.94 -3.61 -17.35
N GLY A 7 56.72 -3.57 -17.90
CA GLY A 7 56.00 -4.81 -18.25
C GLY A 7 54.56 -4.65 -18.74
N ARG A 8 54.39 -4.55 -20.07
CA ARG A 8 53.16 -4.89 -20.81
C ARG A 8 52.92 -6.41 -20.76
N ASN A 9 51.66 -6.84 -20.83
CA ASN A 9 51.19 -7.71 -21.92
C ASN A 9 49.65 -7.84 -21.94
N GLU A 10 49.14 -7.79 -23.16
CA GLU A 10 47.76 -7.98 -23.59
C GLU A 10 47.45 -9.48 -23.86
N VAL A 11 46.17 -9.72 -24.21
CA VAL A 11 45.57 -10.86 -24.94
C VAL A 11 45.22 -12.08 -24.08
N GLY A 12 44.01 -12.64 -24.09
CA GLY A 12 42.79 -12.43 -24.89
C GLY A 12 41.78 -13.56 -24.58
N GLY A 13 40.49 -13.31 -24.80
CA GLY A 13 39.45 -14.35 -24.63
C GLY A 13 38.01 -13.82 -24.68
N ARG A 14 37.50 -13.68 -25.90
CA ARG A 14 36.15 -13.27 -26.34
C ARG A 14 35.08 -14.31 -25.98
N VAL A 15 33.81 -13.92 -25.80
CA VAL A 15 32.63 -14.32 -26.61
C VAL A 15 31.41 -13.44 -26.21
N VAL A 16 31.09 -12.41 -27.01
CA VAL A 16 29.91 -12.21 -27.88
C VAL A 16 28.61 -11.80 -27.18
N THR A 17 28.33 -10.49 -27.24
CA THR A 17 27.00 -9.87 -27.18
C THR A 17 26.58 -9.49 -28.60
N ASN A 18 25.46 -9.99 -29.12
CA ASN A 18 24.76 -9.41 -30.28
C ASN A 18 23.88 -8.26 -29.74
N GLY A 19 23.96 -6.98 -30.14
CA GLY A 19 23.83 -6.41 -31.49
C GLY A 19 22.35 -6.21 -31.82
N HIS A 20 21.66 -5.13 -31.38
CA HIS A 20 21.37 -3.86 -32.10
C HIS A 20 20.99 -4.03 -33.59
N PRO A 21 20.08 -3.21 -34.20
CA PRO A 21 19.96 -1.77 -33.93
C PRO A 21 18.54 -1.13 -34.03
N GLU A 22 18.54 0.12 -33.58
CA GLU A 22 17.61 1.22 -33.86
C GLU A 22 17.25 1.37 -35.36
N ARG A 23 16.02 1.80 -35.65
CA ARG A 23 15.75 2.85 -36.66
C ARG A 23 14.51 3.66 -36.32
N ALA A 24 14.72 4.97 -36.34
CA ALA A 24 13.77 6.03 -36.08
C ALA A 24 12.78 6.29 -37.23
N ALA A 25 11.65 6.87 -36.82
CA ALA A 25 10.85 7.90 -37.49
C ALA A 25 10.20 7.63 -38.86
N ARG A 26 8.86 7.62 -38.85
CA ARG A 26 8.03 8.38 -39.79
C ARG A 26 6.67 8.71 -39.17
N ALA A 27 6.37 10.00 -39.14
CA ALA A 27 5.07 10.57 -38.79
C ALA A 27 4.07 10.40 -39.95
N MET A 28 2.78 10.22 -39.64
CA MET A 28 1.68 10.82 -40.41
C MET A 28 0.37 10.75 -39.63
N GLU A 29 -0.23 11.93 -39.45
CA GLU A 29 -1.64 12.26 -39.22
C GLU A 29 -2.66 11.10 -39.33
N LEU A 30 -3.57 11.02 -38.36
CA LEU A 30 -5.00 10.82 -38.58
C LEU A 30 -5.74 11.32 -37.33
N GLN A 31 -6.20 12.58 -37.40
CA GLN A 31 -7.31 13.06 -36.62
C GLN A 31 -8.58 12.44 -37.22
N ASP A 32 -9.43 11.81 -36.41
CA ASP A 32 -10.86 11.87 -36.70
C ASP A 32 -11.69 11.84 -35.42
N GLU A 33 -12.80 12.56 -35.51
CA GLU A 33 -13.57 13.21 -34.47
C GLU A 33 -14.33 12.27 -33.50
N MET A 34 -14.38 12.73 -32.26
CA MET A 34 -15.24 12.23 -31.19
C MET A 34 -16.54 13.04 -31.25
N ASP A 35 -17.64 12.46 -31.75
CA ASP A 35 -18.97 13.08 -31.74
C ASP A 35 -19.69 12.81 -30.40
N PRO A 36 -20.01 13.84 -29.60
CA PRO A 36 -20.71 13.71 -28.34
C PRO A 36 -22.21 14.01 -28.54
N ASN A 37 -22.97 13.10 -29.12
CA ASN A 37 -24.43 13.17 -29.11
C ASN A 37 -25.11 11.81 -29.30
N ARG A 38 -25.13 11.00 -28.24
CA ARG A 38 -26.19 9.99 -28.07
C ARG A 38 -26.58 9.86 -26.60
N CYS A 39 -27.37 10.84 -26.18
CA CYS A 39 -28.19 10.75 -24.97
C CYS A 39 -29.52 10.06 -25.28
N SER A 40 -29.91 9.20 -24.33
CA SER A 40 -31.26 9.04 -23.77
C SER A 40 -32.17 7.87 -24.24
N ALA A 41 -32.69 7.24 -23.18
CA ALA A 41 -34.06 6.78 -23.00
C ALA A 41 -34.48 5.43 -23.64
N GLY A 42 -34.04 4.34 -23.02
CA GLY A 42 -34.75 3.06 -23.07
C GLY A 42 -35.81 2.98 -21.97
N GLN A 43 -37.07 3.25 -22.31
CA GLN A 43 -38.23 2.95 -21.47
C GLN A 43 -39.03 1.76 -22.04
N SER A 44 -39.38 0.87 -21.12
CA SER A 44 -40.68 0.20 -20.98
C SER A 44 -41.01 -1.14 -21.70
N ARG A 45 -41.45 -2.06 -20.82
CA ARG A 45 -42.56 -3.04 -20.90
C ARG A 45 -42.41 -4.24 -21.84
N ILE A 46 -42.18 -5.44 -21.30
CA ILE A 46 -43.16 -6.36 -20.66
C ILE A 46 -44.11 -7.03 -21.67
N SER A 47 -43.89 -8.35 -21.76
CA SER A 47 -44.81 -9.48 -22.03
C SER A 47 -45.75 -9.41 -23.23
N ARG A 48 -45.69 -10.48 -24.04
CA ARG A 48 -46.88 -11.15 -24.56
C ARG A 48 -46.59 -12.63 -24.70
N GLY A 49 -47.04 -13.38 -23.70
CA GLY A 49 -47.56 -14.70 -23.97
C GLY A 49 -48.98 -14.58 -24.53
N MET A 50 -49.47 -15.74 -24.94
CA MET A 50 -50.88 -16.11 -25.10
C MET A 50 -51.44 -16.12 -26.54
N ARG A 51 -51.95 -17.33 -26.84
CA ARG A 51 -53.01 -17.74 -27.76
C ARG A 51 -52.52 -18.32 -29.09
N ASP A 52 -52.48 -19.66 -29.17
CA ASP A 52 -53.59 -20.53 -29.59
C ASP A 52 -53.81 -20.39 -31.11
N ALA A 53 -53.94 -21.42 -31.94
CA ALA A 53 -54.01 -22.86 -31.78
C ALA A 53 -54.06 -23.43 -33.21
N LEU A 54 -54.17 -24.76 -33.30
CA LEU A 54 -54.72 -25.53 -34.42
C LEU A 54 -53.70 -25.83 -35.55
N ALA A 55 -53.00 -26.97 -35.51
CA ALA A 55 -53.49 -28.34 -35.74
C ALA A 55 -53.64 -28.69 -37.23
N ARG A 56 -53.05 -29.85 -37.55
CA ARG A 56 -53.33 -30.76 -38.69
C ARG A 56 -52.67 -30.42 -40.02
N SER A 57 -51.52 -31.05 -40.25
CA SER A 57 -51.22 -31.71 -41.54
C SER A 57 -50.20 -32.82 -41.28
N ILE A 58 -50.74 -34.00 -40.99
CA ILE A 58 -50.05 -35.29 -40.98
C ILE A 58 -49.93 -35.73 -42.45
N LEU A 59 -48.71 -35.90 -42.99
CA LEU A 59 -48.30 -37.05 -43.81
C LEU A 59 -46.88 -36.81 -44.35
N MET A 60 -45.96 -37.71 -43.99
CA MET A 60 -44.83 -38.24 -44.77
C MET A 60 -43.74 -38.73 -43.80
N ALA A 61 -44.09 -39.71 -42.98
CA ALA A 61 -43.25 -40.89 -42.82
C ALA A 61 -43.42 -41.69 -44.13
N ALA A 62 -42.42 -42.31 -44.75
CA ALA A 62 -41.31 -43.04 -44.18
C ALA A 62 -40.24 -43.33 -45.26
N LEU A 63 -39.11 -43.85 -44.78
CA LEU A 63 -38.26 -44.84 -45.44
C LEU A 63 -36.96 -44.34 -46.10
N GLY A 64 -35.93 -44.26 -45.26
CA GLY A 64 -34.52 -44.25 -45.63
C GLY A 64 -33.67 -44.72 -44.45
N LEU A 65 -33.85 -45.99 -44.04
CA LEU A 65 -32.96 -46.68 -43.10
C LEU A 65 -31.53 -46.79 -43.68
N LEU A 66 -30.56 -46.91 -42.77
CA LEU A 66 -29.10 -47.15 -42.93
C LEU A 66 -28.24 -45.91 -43.16
N SER A 67 -27.57 -45.46 -42.09
CA SER A 67 -26.10 -45.35 -42.04
C SER A 67 -25.59 -45.01 -40.64
N ALA A 68 -24.64 -45.83 -40.19
CA ALA A 68 -23.63 -45.59 -39.15
C ALA A 68 -24.11 -45.38 -37.71
N SER A 69 -24.30 -46.51 -37.01
CA SER A 69 -23.93 -46.63 -35.60
C SER A 69 -22.42 -46.36 -35.46
N GLY A 70 -22.03 -45.10 -35.37
CA GLY A 70 -20.79 -44.72 -34.71
C GLY A 70 -21.02 -44.85 -33.21
N VAL A 71 -20.97 -46.09 -32.70
CA VAL A 71 -20.72 -46.30 -31.28
C VAL A 71 -19.28 -45.84 -31.08
N HIS A 72 -19.11 -44.55 -30.80
CA HIS A 72 -17.94 -44.15 -30.04
C HIS A 72 -18.06 -44.95 -28.74
N ALA A 73 -17.25 -45.99 -28.63
CA ALA A 73 -16.84 -46.45 -27.32
C ALA A 73 -16.37 -45.19 -26.60
N GLN A 74 -17.17 -44.72 -25.65
CA GLN A 74 -16.64 -43.87 -24.61
C GLN A 74 -15.63 -44.77 -23.92
N GLU A 75 -14.36 -44.59 -24.26
CA GLU A 75 -13.26 -44.98 -23.41
C GLU A 75 -13.48 -44.15 -22.14
N GLU A 76 -14.27 -44.73 -21.24
CA GLU A 76 -14.46 -44.21 -19.90
C GLU A 76 -13.09 -44.35 -19.26
N ASP A 77 -12.33 -43.25 -19.29
CA ASP A 77 -11.01 -43.16 -18.66
C ASP A 77 -11.16 -43.81 -17.28
N PRO A 78 -10.40 -44.87 -16.98
CA PRO A 78 -10.59 -45.61 -15.74
C PRO A 78 -10.47 -44.60 -14.60
N ALA A 79 -11.57 -44.46 -13.84
CA ALA A 79 -11.60 -43.52 -12.72
C ALA A 79 -10.35 -43.75 -11.86
N PRO A 80 -9.56 -42.71 -11.58
CA PRO A 80 -8.27 -42.89 -10.91
C PRO A 80 -8.49 -43.60 -9.58
N ILE A 81 -7.65 -44.59 -9.29
CA ILE A 81 -7.70 -45.34 -8.04
C ILE A 81 -7.51 -44.33 -6.90
N ARG A 82 -8.51 -44.22 -6.03
CA ARG A 82 -8.49 -43.28 -4.90
C ARG A 82 -8.01 -43.98 -3.65
N VAL A 83 -7.01 -43.40 -3.00
CA VAL A 83 -6.37 -43.95 -1.80
C VAL A 83 -6.38 -42.95 -0.66
N THR A 84 -5.94 -43.40 0.52
CA THR A 84 -5.74 -42.53 1.68
C THR A 84 -4.26 -42.18 1.80
N LEU A 85 -3.96 -40.88 1.78
CA LEU A 85 -2.64 -40.36 2.10
C LEU A 85 -2.58 -40.03 3.59
N ARG A 86 -1.54 -40.53 4.27
CA ARG A 86 -1.27 -40.23 5.68
C ARG A 86 0.09 -39.56 5.80
N GLY A 87 0.30 -38.85 6.89
CA GLY A 87 1.62 -38.32 7.15
C GLY A 87 1.73 -37.55 8.44
N VAL A 88 2.92 -37.01 8.65
CA VAL A 88 3.25 -36.13 9.77
C VAL A 88 3.94 -34.87 9.24
N VAL A 89 3.61 -33.73 9.84
CA VAL A 89 4.27 -32.45 9.57
C VAL A 89 5.15 -32.10 10.76
N LEU A 90 6.43 -31.87 10.50
CA LEU A 90 7.43 -31.55 11.51
C LEU A 90 8.06 -30.17 11.24
N ASP A 91 8.52 -29.53 12.30
CA ASP A 91 9.39 -28.35 12.21
C ASP A 91 10.79 -28.83 11.83
N GLU A 92 11.31 -28.38 10.68
CA GLU A 92 12.63 -28.79 10.14
C GLU A 92 13.79 -28.48 11.13
N VAL A 93 13.64 -27.43 11.95
CA VAL A 93 14.71 -26.94 12.84
C VAL A 93 14.61 -27.60 14.22
N MET A 94 13.41 -27.68 14.78
CA MET A 94 13.20 -28.19 16.14
C MET A 94 12.89 -29.68 16.18
N GLY A 95 12.51 -30.29 15.05
CA GLY A 95 12.04 -31.67 14.95
C GLY A 95 10.72 -31.91 15.68
N THR A 96 9.98 -30.85 16.03
CA THR A 96 8.74 -30.93 16.79
C THR A 96 7.53 -31.06 15.87
N PRO A 97 6.47 -31.81 16.25
CA PRO A 97 5.26 -31.88 15.44
C PRO A 97 4.55 -30.54 15.32
N VAL A 98 4.13 -30.19 14.10
CA VAL A 98 3.41 -28.94 13.81
C VAL A 98 1.91 -29.22 13.80
N ALA A 99 1.19 -28.70 14.80
CA ALA A 99 -0.26 -28.81 14.87
C ALA A 99 -0.96 -27.71 14.06
N GLY A 100 -2.14 -28.01 13.52
CA GLY A 100 -2.97 -27.07 12.76
C GLY A 100 -2.42 -26.60 11.40
N ALA A 101 -1.39 -27.23 10.85
CA ALA A 101 -0.95 -27.01 9.47
C ALA A 101 -2.01 -27.53 8.50
N ALA A 102 -2.27 -26.77 7.44
CA ALA A 102 -3.14 -27.18 6.35
C ALA A 102 -2.31 -27.92 5.30
N VAL A 103 -2.73 -29.14 4.97
CA VAL A 103 -2.11 -29.99 3.95
C VAL A 103 -3.16 -30.30 2.89
N TYR A 104 -2.89 -30.00 1.63
CA TYR A 104 -3.82 -30.17 0.52
C TYR A 104 -3.09 -30.53 -0.79
N LEU A 105 -3.84 -30.98 -1.79
CA LEU A 105 -3.32 -31.25 -3.13
C LEU A 105 -3.43 -29.97 -3.99
N GLU A 106 -2.40 -29.65 -4.77
CA GLU A 106 -2.40 -28.40 -5.57
C GLU A 106 -3.51 -28.37 -6.64
N ASP A 107 -3.73 -29.49 -7.31
CA ASP A 107 -4.70 -29.62 -8.43
C ASP A 107 -6.09 -30.11 -8.00
N ASP A 108 -6.32 -30.31 -6.69
CA ASP A 108 -7.47 -31.04 -6.17
C ASP A 108 -7.99 -30.39 -4.85
N ASP A 109 -9.31 -30.33 -4.65
CA ASP A 109 -9.92 -29.71 -3.46
C ASP A 109 -9.79 -30.54 -2.16
N TYR A 110 -8.93 -31.57 -2.14
CA TYR A 110 -8.74 -32.45 -1.00
C TYR A 110 -7.65 -31.94 -0.07
N GLY A 111 -7.99 -31.80 1.21
CA GLY A 111 -7.04 -31.40 2.24
C GLY A 111 -7.45 -31.79 3.65
N ALA A 112 -6.51 -31.64 4.58
CA ALA A 112 -6.68 -31.95 5.99
C ALA A 112 -5.87 -30.98 6.86
N LEU A 113 -6.27 -30.84 8.12
CA LEU A 113 -5.47 -30.17 9.15
C LEU A 113 -4.72 -31.21 9.97
N THR A 114 -3.47 -30.91 10.31
CA THR A 114 -2.67 -31.75 11.20
C THR A 114 -3.14 -31.66 12.66
N ASP A 115 -3.17 -32.78 13.37
CA ASP A 115 -3.55 -32.85 14.79
C ASP A 115 -2.43 -32.38 15.75
N ALA A 116 -2.65 -32.53 17.06
CA ALA A 116 -1.67 -32.15 18.08
C ALA A 116 -0.35 -32.96 18.04
N ARG A 117 -0.31 -34.07 17.30
CA ARG A 117 0.90 -34.87 17.03
C ARG A 117 1.44 -34.61 15.62
N GLY A 118 1.00 -33.53 14.97
CA GLY A 118 1.38 -33.18 13.60
C GLY A 118 0.85 -34.15 12.53
N SER A 119 -0.01 -35.10 12.91
CA SER A 119 -0.47 -36.15 12.01
C SER A 119 -1.65 -35.68 11.16
N PHE A 120 -1.66 -36.02 9.88
CA PHE A 120 -2.78 -35.73 8.97
C PHE A 120 -3.24 -36.97 8.20
N ARG A 121 -4.45 -36.88 7.63
CA ARG A 121 -5.05 -37.92 6.79
C ARG A 121 -5.94 -37.28 5.74
N ILE A 122 -5.62 -37.51 4.48
CA ILE A 122 -6.40 -37.07 3.32
C ILE A 122 -6.97 -38.31 2.65
N GLU A 123 -8.29 -38.38 2.53
CA GLU A 123 -8.98 -39.48 1.86
C GLU A 123 -9.37 -39.05 0.44
N GLY A 124 -9.39 -39.99 -0.50
CA GLY A 124 -9.84 -39.72 -1.87
C GLY A 124 -8.75 -39.26 -2.83
N VAL A 125 -7.47 -39.38 -2.45
CA VAL A 125 -6.31 -38.94 -3.25
C VAL A 125 -6.11 -39.87 -4.46
N PRO A 126 -6.03 -39.37 -5.69
CA PRO A 126 -5.68 -40.17 -6.87
C PRO A 126 -4.29 -40.82 -6.72
N ALA A 127 -4.17 -42.10 -7.10
CA ALA A 127 -2.87 -42.76 -7.20
C ALA A 127 -2.04 -42.16 -8.36
N GLY A 128 -0.71 -42.14 -8.20
CA GLY A 128 0.25 -41.54 -9.12
C GLY A 128 0.98 -40.34 -8.53
N SER A 129 1.68 -39.58 -9.38
CA SER A 129 2.39 -38.36 -8.98
C SER A 129 1.41 -37.26 -8.58
N GLN A 130 1.54 -36.75 -7.36
CA GLN A 130 0.69 -35.73 -6.76
C GLN A 130 1.52 -34.65 -6.09
N THR A 131 1.17 -33.38 -6.27
CA THR A 131 1.81 -32.26 -5.57
C THR A 131 1.07 -31.97 -4.27
N VAL A 132 1.71 -32.27 -3.15
CA VAL A 132 1.17 -32.01 -1.82
C VAL A 132 1.72 -30.69 -1.30
N VAL A 133 0.83 -29.75 -0.98
CA VAL A 133 1.16 -28.45 -0.42
C VAL A 133 0.85 -28.45 1.06
N ALA A 134 1.81 -28.02 1.88
CA ALA A 134 1.64 -27.81 3.30
C ALA A 134 1.91 -26.34 3.66
N THR A 135 0.97 -25.76 4.42
CA THR A 135 1.05 -24.37 4.87
C THR A 135 0.66 -24.23 6.33
N GLN A 136 1.39 -23.39 7.04
CA GLN A 136 1.08 -23.03 8.43
C GLN A 136 1.57 -21.62 8.74
N PHE A 137 0.83 -20.91 9.60
CA PHE A 137 1.27 -19.61 10.07
C PHE A 137 2.64 -19.72 10.77
N GLY A 138 3.59 -18.87 10.35
CA GLY A 138 4.97 -18.86 10.87
C GLY A 138 5.93 -19.79 10.14
N TYR A 139 5.51 -20.49 9.08
CA TYR A 139 6.36 -21.35 8.26
C TYR A 139 6.37 -20.89 6.80
N TRP A 140 7.36 -21.35 6.03
CA TRP A 140 7.33 -21.25 4.56
C TRP A 140 6.40 -22.33 4.02
N GLU A 141 5.64 -21.99 2.99
CA GLU A 141 4.86 -22.98 2.25
C GLU A 141 5.82 -23.95 1.54
N VAL A 142 5.49 -25.23 1.61
CA VAL A 142 6.25 -26.30 0.95
C VAL A 142 5.30 -27.03 0.02
N ALA A 143 5.72 -27.17 -1.25
CA ALA A 143 5.11 -28.06 -2.22
C ALA A 143 6.07 -29.25 -2.43
N ALA A 144 5.55 -30.46 -2.26
CA ALA A 144 6.30 -31.69 -2.41
C ALA A 144 5.64 -32.61 -3.44
N ASP A 145 6.41 -33.00 -4.45
CA ASP A 145 5.98 -34.02 -5.41
C ASP A 145 6.08 -35.41 -4.75
N VAL A 146 4.93 -36.07 -4.61
CA VAL A 146 4.79 -37.37 -3.94
C VAL A 146 4.23 -38.38 -4.93
N GLU A 147 4.93 -39.49 -5.10
CA GLU A 147 4.40 -40.64 -5.82
C GLU A 147 3.50 -41.45 -4.88
N VAL A 148 2.19 -41.44 -5.13
CA VAL A 148 1.18 -42.11 -4.29
C VAL A 148 0.87 -43.49 -4.87
N PRO A 149 1.28 -44.61 -4.22
CA PRO A 149 0.97 -45.95 -4.70
C PRO A 149 -0.50 -46.29 -4.51
N GLU A 150 -1.01 -47.28 -5.25
CA GLU A 150 -2.39 -47.79 -5.11
C GLU A 150 -2.70 -48.37 -3.70
N ALA A 151 -1.68 -48.69 -2.91
CA ALA A 151 -1.83 -49.12 -1.52
C ALA A 151 -1.97 -47.95 -0.50
N GLY A 152 -1.81 -46.70 -0.95
CA GLY A 152 -1.66 -45.52 -0.11
C GLY A 152 -0.21 -45.24 0.27
N ALA A 153 0.04 -44.02 0.76
CA ALA A 153 1.36 -43.55 1.17
C ALA A 153 1.35 -42.96 2.58
N ILE A 154 2.51 -43.06 3.24
CA ILE A 154 2.83 -42.32 4.47
C ILE A 154 3.99 -41.40 4.14
N ILE A 155 3.78 -40.09 4.30
CA ILE A 155 4.80 -39.08 4.00
C ILE A 155 5.15 -38.23 5.22
N GLU A 156 6.34 -37.67 5.20
CA GLU A 156 6.82 -36.70 6.17
C GLU A 156 7.03 -35.38 5.44
N ILE A 157 6.52 -34.29 6.00
CA ILE A 157 6.68 -32.95 5.43
C ILE A 157 7.36 -32.07 6.47
N ASP A 158 8.56 -31.63 6.13
CA ASP A 158 9.32 -30.69 6.94
C ASP A 158 8.94 -29.26 6.57
N LEU A 159 8.29 -28.57 7.50
CA LEU A 159 8.05 -27.14 7.36
C LEU A 159 9.23 -26.37 7.92
N LYS A 160 9.82 -25.55 7.07
CA LYS A 160 10.86 -24.61 7.49
C LYS A 160 10.22 -23.43 8.21
N PRO A 161 10.59 -23.13 9.48
CA PRO A 161 10.17 -21.92 10.14
C PRO A 161 10.50 -20.71 9.27
N ARG A 162 9.48 -19.91 8.99
CA ARG A 162 9.65 -18.61 8.35
C ARG A 162 9.96 -17.64 9.47
N PRO A 163 11.21 -17.20 9.64
CA PRO A 163 11.49 -16.17 10.63
C PRO A 163 10.60 -14.98 10.29
N ILE A 164 9.66 -14.68 11.17
CA ILE A 164 9.08 -13.36 11.22
C ILE A 164 10.24 -12.50 11.70
N LEU A 165 11.01 -11.95 10.75
CA LEU A 165 11.89 -10.85 11.03
C LEU A 165 10.98 -9.77 11.63
N LEU A 166 11.02 -9.62 12.95
CA LEU A 166 10.68 -8.37 13.60
C LEU A 166 11.80 -7.37 13.28
N ASP A 167 12.07 -7.11 12.00
CA ASP A 167 12.64 -5.85 11.55
C ASP A 167 11.53 -4.80 11.71
N GLY A 168 11.16 -4.53 12.95
CA GLY A 168 9.88 -3.89 13.24
C GLY A 168 9.72 -3.32 14.63
N VAL A 169 10.49 -3.78 15.62
CA VAL A 169 10.42 -3.20 16.98
C VAL A 169 11.73 -2.48 17.36
N THR A 170 12.88 -2.95 16.90
CA THR A 170 14.16 -2.22 17.04
C THR A 170 14.50 -1.40 15.80
N ALA A 171 14.37 -1.93 14.59
CA ALA A 171 14.64 -1.16 13.36
C ALA A 171 13.71 0.05 13.19
N VAL A 172 12.42 -0.07 13.52
CA VAL A 172 11.48 1.07 13.46
C VAL A 172 11.73 2.08 14.58
N ALA A 173 12.09 1.62 15.80
CA ALA A 173 12.43 2.53 16.90
C ALA A 173 13.72 3.31 16.60
N ASP A 174 14.78 2.64 16.12
CA ASP A 174 16.03 3.25 15.69
C ASP A 174 15.80 4.23 14.51
N ASN A 175 14.88 3.90 13.61
CA ASN A 175 14.53 4.75 12.48
C ASN A 175 13.66 5.96 12.87
N ILE A 176 12.77 5.84 13.87
CA ILE A 176 12.04 6.98 14.44
C ILE A 176 13.01 7.90 15.15
N ASP A 177 13.97 7.38 15.93
CA ASP A 177 15.03 8.18 16.55
C ASP A 177 15.88 8.90 15.51
N THR A 178 16.18 8.24 14.39
CA THR A 178 16.85 8.86 13.24
C THR A 178 16.01 10.01 12.68
N MET A 179 14.69 9.82 12.51
CA MET A 179 13.80 10.88 12.07
C MET A 179 13.71 12.04 13.08
N VAL A 180 13.67 11.76 14.39
CA VAL A 180 13.72 12.77 15.45
C VAL A 180 15.02 13.57 15.40
N ARG A 181 16.16 12.90 15.16
CA ARG A 181 17.46 13.58 14.94
C ARG A 181 17.40 14.49 13.72
N ARG A 182 16.81 14.05 12.60
CA ARG A 182 16.65 14.88 11.39
C ARG A 182 15.81 16.14 11.65
N LEU A 183 14.66 16.00 12.34
CA LEU A 183 13.84 17.15 12.75
C LEU A 183 14.62 18.11 13.65
N ARG A 184 15.33 17.58 14.66
CA ARG A 184 16.17 18.37 15.56
C ARG A 184 17.28 19.11 14.82
N THR A 185 18.00 18.44 13.91
CA THR A 185 19.07 19.06 13.11
C THR A 185 18.53 20.19 12.25
N ARG A 186 17.41 19.98 11.54
CA ARG A 186 16.76 21.03 10.73
C ARG A 186 16.32 22.22 11.59
N ARG A 187 15.81 21.96 12.79
CA ARG A 187 15.42 23.01 13.74
C ARG A 187 16.63 23.81 14.24
N GLN A 188 17.75 23.13 14.50
CA GLN A 188 18.99 23.75 15.00
C GLN A 188 19.80 24.47 13.92
N SER A 189 19.60 24.15 12.64
CA SER A 189 20.30 24.83 11.53
C SER A 189 19.77 26.24 11.26
N LEU A 190 18.75 26.70 11.98
CA LEU A 190 18.15 28.01 11.78
C LEU A 190 18.56 29.02 12.84
N PRO A 191 18.72 30.31 12.48
CA PRO A 191 19.13 31.36 13.41
C PRO A 191 18.01 31.84 14.35
N TYR A 192 16.78 31.32 14.21
CA TYR A 192 15.62 31.78 14.97
C TYR A 192 15.23 30.78 16.05
N GLN A 193 14.63 31.30 17.13
CA GLN A 193 14.13 30.44 18.21
C GLN A 193 12.96 29.58 17.74
N ALA A 194 13.07 28.28 18.02
CA ALA A 194 12.02 27.30 17.84
C ALA A 194 11.71 26.65 19.18
N ARG A 195 10.42 26.57 19.52
CA ARG A 195 9.94 25.77 20.65
C ARG A 195 9.47 24.44 20.10
N ALA A 196 10.01 23.35 20.62
CA ALA A 196 9.61 22.00 20.24
C ALA A 196 9.01 21.30 21.46
N PHE A 197 7.90 20.61 21.24
CA PHE A 197 7.21 19.79 22.21
C PHE A 197 7.25 18.35 21.72
N ASP A 198 7.77 17.47 22.57
CA ASP A 198 7.81 16.04 22.32
C ASP A 198 6.49 15.36 22.69
N GLN A 199 6.41 14.08 22.34
CA GLN A 199 5.25 13.26 22.60
C GLN A 199 4.93 13.17 24.09
N GLU A 200 5.93 13.08 24.96
CA GLU A 200 5.71 13.00 26.40
C GLU A 200 5.00 14.25 26.94
N ARG A 201 5.40 15.44 26.47
CA ARG A 201 4.73 16.68 26.88
C ARG A 201 3.29 16.75 26.36
N LEU A 202 3.06 16.32 25.12
CA LEU A 202 1.73 16.30 24.49
C LEU A 202 0.79 15.31 25.20
N LEU A 203 1.25 14.09 25.51
CA LEU A 203 0.47 13.07 26.20
C LEU A 203 0.13 13.41 27.65
N ARG A 204 1.00 14.18 28.33
CA ARG A 204 0.75 14.67 29.69
C ARG A 204 -0.16 15.89 29.74
N SER A 205 -0.50 16.48 28.59
CA SER A 205 -1.38 17.63 28.53
C SER A 205 -2.81 17.25 28.86
N PRO A 206 -3.56 18.07 29.62
CA PRO A 206 -4.99 17.88 29.80
C PRO A 206 -5.81 18.37 28.59
N GLU A 207 -5.18 19.04 27.62
CA GLU A 207 -5.87 19.65 26.49
C GLU A 207 -6.33 18.59 25.46
N PRO A 208 -7.58 18.68 24.95
CA PRO A 208 -8.17 17.65 24.10
C PRO A 208 -7.56 17.63 22.70
N ASP A 209 -7.08 18.78 22.21
CA ASP A 209 -6.54 18.94 20.87
C ASP A 209 -5.29 19.84 20.84
N VAL A 210 -4.57 19.77 19.73
CA VAL A 210 -3.31 20.50 19.52
C VAL A 210 -3.55 22.01 19.47
N PHE A 211 -4.73 22.44 19.04
CA PHE A 211 -5.08 23.86 18.96
C PHE A 211 -5.15 24.48 20.35
N GLU A 212 -5.83 23.86 21.31
CA GLU A 212 -5.93 24.37 22.68
C GLU A 212 -4.60 24.17 23.45
N PHE A 213 -3.89 23.06 23.20
CA PHE A 213 -2.52 22.85 23.69
C PHE A 213 -1.58 23.99 23.31
N LEU A 214 -1.63 24.45 22.06
CA LEU A 214 -0.79 25.52 21.56
C LEU A 214 -0.92 26.77 22.44
N TRP A 215 -2.14 27.22 22.73
CA TRP A 215 -2.36 28.45 23.52
C TRP A 215 -1.87 28.31 24.95
N ARG A 216 -2.10 27.14 25.56
CA ARG A 216 -1.71 26.86 26.93
C ARG A 216 -0.19 26.91 27.12
N GLU A 217 0.54 26.29 26.20
CA GLU A 217 1.98 26.05 26.38
C GLU A 217 2.86 27.15 25.78
N THR A 218 2.42 27.78 24.69
CA THR A 218 3.30 28.66 23.90
C THR A 218 3.27 30.12 24.36
N GLY A 219 2.22 30.54 25.08
CA GLY A 219 2.00 31.94 25.42
C GLY A 219 1.68 32.83 24.22
N LEU A 220 1.36 32.24 23.05
CA LEU A 220 0.93 32.99 21.89
C LEU A 220 -0.42 33.66 22.16
N GLU A 221 -0.55 34.91 21.73
CA GLU A 221 -1.76 35.69 21.94
C GLU A 221 -2.75 35.46 20.79
N ARG A 222 -3.81 34.69 21.06
CA ARG A 222 -4.89 34.40 20.11
C ARG A 222 -5.66 35.67 19.75
N ARG A 223 -5.76 35.96 18.45
CA ARG A 223 -6.57 37.04 17.88
C ARG A 223 -7.47 36.51 16.77
N PRO A 224 -8.65 37.09 16.53
CA PRO A 224 -9.41 36.79 15.32
C PRO A 224 -8.61 37.25 14.10
N CYS A 225 -8.66 36.47 13.01
CA CYS A 225 -8.07 36.92 11.75
C CYS A 225 -8.90 38.08 11.16
N PRO A 226 -8.26 39.09 10.53
CA PRO A 226 -8.98 40.18 9.88
C PRO A 226 -9.86 39.64 8.74
N ILE A 227 -11.17 39.87 8.84
CA ILE A 227 -12.12 39.61 7.76
C ILE A 227 -12.16 40.84 6.82
N MET A 228 -11.42 40.81 5.71
CA MET A 228 -11.56 41.82 4.66
C MET A 228 -12.47 41.24 3.56
N GLY A 229 -13.75 41.64 3.56
CA GLY A 229 -14.68 41.36 2.46
C GLY A 229 -15.06 39.89 2.23
N GLY A 230 -15.10 39.06 3.28
CA GLY A 230 -15.52 37.65 3.18
C GLY A 230 -14.43 36.68 2.69
N VAL A 231 -13.18 37.14 2.55
CA VAL A 231 -12.01 36.30 2.25
C VAL A 231 -10.94 36.56 3.30
N THR A 232 -10.47 35.49 3.94
CA THR A 232 -9.29 35.50 4.83
C THR A 232 -8.04 35.75 3.99
N LEU A 233 -7.44 36.94 4.11
CA LEU A 233 -6.23 37.29 3.36
C LEU A 233 -5.00 36.59 3.97
N PRO A 234 -4.21 35.83 3.20
CA PRO A 234 -2.94 35.30 3.67
C PRO A 234 -1.96 36.48 3.80
N GLY A 235 -1.47 36.73 5.02
CA GLY A 235 -0.34 37.62 5.30
C GLY A 235 -0.45 39.02 4.68
N TRP A 236 -1.03 39.98 5.41
CA TRP A 236 -0.98 41.38 4.97
C TRP A 236 0.43 41.96 5.17
N GLN A 237 1.27 41.82 4.15
CA GLN A 237 2.19 42.87 3.73
C GLN A 237 1.83 43.22 2.28
N PRO A 238 1.61 44.50 1.92
CA PRO A 238 1.52 44.88 0.52
C PRO A 238 2.91 44.67 -0.10
N ALA A 239 3.08 43.60 -0.86
CA ALA A 239 4.17 43.52 -1.83
C ALA A 239 3.91 44.63 -2.85
N ARG A 240 4.69 45.72 -2.75
CA ARG A 240 4.74 46.75 -3.80
C ARG A 240 5.18 46.07 -5.09
N GLY A 241 4.27 46.02 -6.06
CA GLY A 241 4.56 45.62 -7.43
C GLY A 241 4.30 44.14 -7.69
N LEU A 242 3.13 43.84 -8.23
CA LEU A 242 2.92 43.26 -9.56
C LEU A 242 1.42 42.92 -9.68
N GLY A 243 0.76 43.49 -10.67
CA GLY A 243 -0.66 43.28 -10.93
C GLY A 243 -0.96 41.84 -11.36
N GLY A 244 -2.05 41.29 -10.86
CA GLY A 244 -2.58 40.00 -11.28
C GLY A 244 -3.58 39.46 -10.26
N TRP A 245 -4.86 39.46 -10.62
CA TRP A 245 -5.93 38.85 -9.84
C TRP A 245 -5.81 37.32 -9.89
N ASN A 246 -4.91 36.74 -9.12
CA ASN A 246 -4.87 35.31 -8.84
C ASN A 246 -5.33 35.07 -7.40
N LEU A 247 -6.48 34.42 -7.22
CA LEU A 247 -7.02 34.00 -5.92
C LEU A 247 -6.03 33.06 -5.20
N PRO A 248 -5.71 33.28 -3.91
CA PRO A 248 -4.64 32.57 -3.22
C PRO A 248 -5.14 31.31 -2.50
N SER A 249 -5.92 30.46 -3.17
CA SER A 249 -6.42 29.19 -2.59
C SER A 249 -5.32 28.19 -2.23
N GLN A 250 -4.05 28.49 -2.55
CA GLN A 250 -2.87 27.67 -2.30
C GLN A 250 -1.94 28.24 -1.20
N ALA A 251 -2.27 29.39 -0.59
CA ALA A 251 -1.45 29.95 0.49
C ALA A 251 -1.76 29.24 1.83
N PRO A 252 -0.76 28.71 2.56
CA PRO A 252 -0.96 28.10 3.87
C PRO A 252 -1.64 29.08 4.83
N GLY A 253 -2.72 28.64 5.51
CA GLY A 253 -3.44 29.47 6.47
C GLY A 253 -4.47 30.46 5.90
N ALA A 254 -4.75 30.40 4.58
CA ALA A 254 -5.69 31.28 3.91
C ALA A 254 -7.16 31.10 4.33
N LEU A 255 -7.52 30.08 5.13
CA LEU A 255 -8.89 29.86 5.63
C LEU A 255 -8.97 29.83 7.18
N SER A 256 -7.94 30.32 7.87
CA SER A 256 -7.91 30.33 9.35
C SER A 256 -8.80 31.44 9.91
N SER A 257 -9.68 31.11 10.85
CA SER A 257 -10.41 32.08 11.66
C SER A 257 -9.58 32.64 12.82
N HIS A 258 -8.49 31.94 13.18
CA HIS A 258 -7.59 32.31 14.26
C HIS A 258 -6.22 32.74 13.75
N CYS A 259 -5.76 33.88 14.26
CA CYS A 259 -4.47 34.48 14.02
C CYS A 259 -3.76 34.70 15.36
N ILE A 260 -2.51 35.17 15.30
CA ILE A 260 -1.74 35.52 16.49
C ILE A 260 -1.36 36.99 16.46
N TRP A 261 -1.24 37.60 17.65
CA TRP A 261 -0.57 38.89 17.78
C TRP A 261 0.95 38.68 17.89
N ARG A 262 1.71 39.30 16.98
CA ARG A 262 3.17 39.21 16.96
C ARG A 262 3.76 40.54 16.50
N ARG A 263 4.71 41.08 17.27
CA ARG A 263 5.48 42.30 16.92
C ARG A 263 4.60 43.48 16.47
N GLY A 264 3.46 43.69 17.15
CA GLY A 264 2.54 44.79 16.86
C GLY A 264 1.59 44.56 15.68
N GLN A 265 1.54 43.34 15.13
CA GLN A 265 0.69 43.00 13.99
C GLN A 265 -0.09 41.70 14.25
N VAL A 266 -1.28 41.59 13.64
CA VAL A 266 -2.01 40.33 13.55
C VAL A 266 -1.42 39.52 12.39
N VAL A 267 -0.89 38.34 12.68
CA VAL A 267 -0.23 37.45 11.73
C VAL A 267 -1.01 36.14 11.65
N SER A 268 -1.24 35.64 10.43
CA SER A 268 -1.74 34.28 10.21
C SER A 268 -0.57 33.30 10.16
N PRO A 269 -0.46 32.34 11.10
CA PRO A 269 0.61 31.36 11.07
C PRO A 269 0.55 30.45 9.84
N ARG A 270 1.70 30.14 9.26
CA ARG A 270 1.81 29.00 8.35
C ARG A 270 1.74 27.71 9.16
N VAL A 271 0.73 26.89 8.92
CA VAL A 271 0.57 25.62 9.63
C VAL A 271 0.85 24.47 8.68
N TYR A 272 1.64 23.49 9.11
CA TYR A 272 1.90 22.25 8.40
C TYR A 272 1.54 21.06 9.27
N ILE A 273 0.86 20.08 8.69
CA ILE A 273 0.66 18.75 9.28
C ILE A 273 1.39 17.75 8.40
N ASP A 274 2.31 16.98 8.97
CA ASP A 274 3.03 15.93 8.23
C ASP A 274 3.73 16.47 6.98
N GLU A 275 4.39 17.63 7.13
CA GLU A 275 5.01 18.39 6.04
C GLU A 275 4.05 18.93 4.98
N MET A 276 2.74 18.72 5.06
CA MET A 276 1.76 19.31 4.14
C MET A 276 1.16 20.61 4.70
N PRO A 277 1.03 21.68 3.90
CA PRO A 277 0.42 22.92 4.36
C PRO A 277 -1.06 22.71 4.69
N ALA A 278 -1.47 23.13 5.88
CA ALA A 278 -2.84 23.05 6.32
C ALA A 278 -3.66 24.23 5.75
N ALA A 279 -4.61 23.92 4.86
CA ALA A 279 -5.45 24.94 4.22
C ALA A 279 -6.22 25.82 5.23
N ARG A 280 -6.67 25.22 6.35
CA ARG A 280 -7.38 25.92 7.43
C ARG A 280 -6.47 26.60 8.46
N GLY A 281 -5.15 26.62 8.24
CA GLY A 281 -4.19 27.24 9.15
C GLY A 281 -4.29 26.70 10.57
N LEU A 282 -4.38 27.59 11.56
CA LEU A 282 -4.50 27.20 12.96
C LEU A 282 -5.72 26.32 13.22
N ASP A 283 -6.86 26.58 12.56
CA ASP A 283 -8.08 25.80 12.77
C ASP A 283 -7.94 24.33 12.38
N ALA A 284 -6.98 23.98 11.52
CA ALA A 284 -6.70 22.59 11.19
C ALA A 284 -6.26 21.78 12.41
N LEU A 285 -5.59 22.42 13.38
CA LEU A 285 -5.05 21.76 14.58
C LEU A 285 -6.16 21.24 15.52
N ARG A 286 -7.40 21.74 15.39
CA ARG A 286 -8.55 21.23 16.16
C ARG A 286 -8.93 19.80 15.81
N ASN A 287 -8.56 19.34 14.61
CA ASN A 287 -8.88 17.99 14.15
C ASN A 287 -7.84 16.95 14.59
N TYR A 288 -6.81 17.37 15.33
CA TYR A 288 -5.74 16.50 15.77
C TYR A 288 -5.72 16.48 17.30
N PRO A 289 -6.12 15.38 17.95
CA PRO A 289 -5.95 15.24 19.38
C PRO A 289 -4.46 15.23 19.72
N THR A 290 -4.11 15.70 20.92
CA THR A 290 -2.72 15.73 21.41
C THR A 290 -2.08 14.33 21.40
N THR A 291 -2.90 13.28 21.58
CA THR A 291 -2.48 11.87 21.55
C THR A 291 -2.05 11.36 20.18
N GLN A 292 -2.44 12.02 19.08
CA GLN A 292 -2.08 11.61 17.72
C GLN A 292 -0.76 12.25 17.25
N ILE A 293 -0.31 13.31 17.93
CA ILE A 293 0.89 14.06 17.55
C ILE A 293 2.11 13.51 18.30
N TYR A 294 3.14 13.20 17.52
CA TYR A 294 4.44 12.77 18.02
C TYR A 294 5.34 13.96 18.37
N ALA A 295 5.31 15.01 17.54
CA ALA A 295 6.08 16.23 17.78
C ALA A 295 5.33 17.47 17.27
N LEU A 296 5.42 18.55 18.03
CA LEU A 296 4.93 19.87 17.64
C LEU A 296 6.08 20.88 17.70
N GLU A 297 6.31 21.59 16.60
CA GLU A 297 7.36 22.60 16.49
C GLU A 297 6.76 23.96 16.16
N VAL A 298 7.11 24.96 16.96
CA VAL A 298 6.64 26.35 16.84
C VAL A 298 7.84 27.24 16.58
N TYR A 299 7.89 27.79 15.37
CA TYR A 299 9.01 28.57 14.88
C TYR A 299 8.71 30.06 14.94
N SER A 300 9.75 30.88 15.19
CA SER A 300 9.72 32.34 15.05
C SER A 300 8.53 32.98 15.79
N GLN A 301 8.31 32.56 17.04
CA GLN A 301 7.20 33.03 17.88
C GLN A 301 5.81 32.82 17.24
N GLY A 302 5.59 31.65 16.63
CA GLY A 302 4.30 31.25 16.07
C GLY A 302 4.06 31.65 14.63
N ALA A 303 5.06 32.21 13.92
CA ALA A 303 4.90 32.51 12.49
C ALA A 303 4.74 31.23 11.64
N GLU A 304 5.33 30.12 12.09
CA GLU A 304 5.14 28.81 11.49
C GLU A 304 5.02 27.74 12.56
N ILE A 305 4.07 26.84 12.37
CA ILE A 305 3.77 25.74 13.28
C ILE A 305 3.75 24.46 12.46
N ARG A 306 4.48 23.45 12.91
CA ARG A 306 4.51 22.13 12.27
C ARG A 306 4.13 21.05 13.28
N ALA A 307 3.13 20.25 12.94
CA ALA A 307 2.74 19.09 13.73
C ALA A 307 3.06 17.81 12.95
N TYR A 308 3.60 16.81 13.65
CA TYR A 308 3.97 15.52 13.09
C TYR A 308 3.17 14.42 13.76
N THR A 309 2.35 13.72 12.99
CA THR A 309 1.56 12.59 13.47
C THR A 309 2.46 11.37 13.69
N TYR A 310 1.99 10.44 14.54
CA TYR A 310 2.66 9.17 14.74
C TYR A 310 2.84 8.39 13.43
N SER A 311 1.80 8.33 12.59
CA SER A 311 1.84 7.61 11.31
C SER A 311 2.82 8.24 10.32
N PHE A 312 2.95 9.56 10.29
CA PHE A 312 3.97 10.21 9.49
C PHE A 312 5.38 9.87 9.96
N MET A 313 5.64 9.91 11.27
CA MET A 313 6.94 9.56 11.83
C MET A 313 7.32 8.11 11.49
N GLN A 314 6.37 7.18 11.59
CA GLN A 314 6.56 5.78 11.19
C GLN A 314 6.86 5.65 9.69
N ARG A 315 6.10 6.34 8.82
CA ARG A 315 6.35 6.29 7.36
C ARG A 315 7.72 6.85 7.00
N MET A 316 8.11 7.98 7.57
CA MET A 316 9.41 8.62 7.31
C MET A 316 10.58 7.83 7.91
N ALA A 317 10.33 7.06 8.97
CA ALA A 317 11.29 6.11 9.53
C ALA A 317 11.46 4.90 8.61
N ALA A 318 10.37 4.36 8.07
CA ALA A 318 10.42 3.23 7.15
C ALA A 318 10.99 3.60 5.76
N ASN A 319 10.57 4.74 5.22
CA ASN A 319 10.96 5.26 3.91
C ASN A 319 11.38 6.73 4.02
N PRO A 320 12.67 7.01 4.27
CA PRO A 320 13.16 8.37 4.47
C PRO A 320 13.04 9.25 3.23
N GLU A 321 12.13 10.22 3.26
CA GLU A 321 12.00 11.26 2.23
C GLU A 321 12.63 12.59 2.68
N ALA A 322 12.82 13.53 1.75
CA ALA A 322 13.30 14.86 2.06
C ALA A 322 12.24 15.68 2.80
N LEU A 323 12.65 16.38 3.87
CA LEU A 323 11.78 17.29 4.60
C LEU A 323 11.64 18.61 3.84
N ILE A 324 10.45 19.21 3.87
CA ILE A 324 10.22 20.53 3.27
C ILE A 324 11.09 21.54 4.02
N ALA A 325 11.80 22.34 3.23
CA ALA A 325 12.64 23.42 3.74
C ALA A 325 11.81 24.38 4.60
N LEU A 326 12.43 24.86 5.68
CA LEU A 326 11.85 25.92 6.50
C LEU A 326 12.00 27.23 5.72
N GLY A 327 10.86 27.87 5.42
CA GLY A 327 10.85 29.11 4.64
C GLY A 327 11.25 30.32 5.50
N PRO A 328 11.68 31.44 4.88
CA PRO A 328 11.86 32.69 5.61
C PRO A 328 10.53 33.10 6.26
N TRP A 329 10.61 33.62 7.48
CA TRP A 329 9.48 34.14 8.24
C TRP A 329 9.53 35.67 8.26
N PRO A 330 8.42 36.35 7.98
CA PRO A 330 8.35 37.81 8.05
C PRO A 330 8.49 38.37 9.47
#